data_AF-A0A1R4H6Z8-F1
#
_entry.id   AF-A0A1R4H6Z8-F1
#
_cell.length_a   1.000
_cell.length_b   1.000
_cell.length_c   1.000
_cell.angle_alpha   90.00
_cell.angle_beta   90.00
_cell.angle_gamma   90.00
#
_symmetry.space_group_name_H-M   'P 1'
#
loop_
_entity.id
_entity.type
_entity.pdbx_description
1 polymer ?
#
loop_
_entity_poly.entity_id
_entity_poly.type
_entity_poly.pdbx_seq_one_letter_code
_entity_poly.pdbx_strand_id
1 'polypeptide(L)'
;MRNIVKFVIHPLKGTDTSTEIGELKLPCNFTVNIEGVKVPLNKVSAIRVALSKAGLPRIKIHKMTLEETVKTDSNGNEVPDQVLLNGLGFHEPATETPCLNDIEIWEIDNKTEDVHPIHLHLVQFLILDRAGIAANVDANEAGWKDTVRCNPKETTRIIMRFTGYTGKFVWHCHMLEHEDHEMMRPLIVG
;
A
#
# COMPACT_ATOMS: atom_id res chain seq x y z
N MET A 1 -1.97 -6.69 34.87
CA MET A 1 -2.90 -5.54 34.74
C MET A 1 -2.89 -5.12 33.29
N ARG A 2 -4.03 -5.16 32.59
CA ARG A 2 -4.12 -4.69 31.20
C ARG A 2 -4.44 -3.20 31.23
N ASN A 3 -3.51 -2.38 30.73
CA ASN A 3 -3.78 -0.96 30.52
C ASN A 3 -4.69 -0.85 29.29
N ILE A 4 -5.94 -0.45 29.50
CA ILE A 4 -6.88 -0.17 28.42
C ILE A 4 -6.92 1.35 28.27
N VAL A 5 -6.68 1.84 27.06
CA VAL A 5 -6.85 3.27 26.75
C VAL A 5 -8.35 3.58 26.79
N LYS A 6 -8.77 4.39 27.75
CA LYS A 6 -10.15 4.88 27.86
C LYS A 6 -10.20 6.30 27.33
N PHE A 7 -10.80 6.49 26.16
CA PHE A 7 -11.17 7.83 25.69
C PHE A 7 -12.44 8.28 26.41
N VAL A 8 -12.36 9.42 27.09
CA VAL A 8 -13.51 10.05 27.76
C VAL A 8 -13.76 11.38 27.06
N ILE A 9 -14.88 11.46 26.35
CA ILE A 9 -15.31 12.71 25.71
C ILE A 9 -15.95 13.58 26.79
N HIS A 10 -15.43 14.79 26.97
CA HIS A 10 -16.01 15.80 27.83
C HIS A 10 -16.59 16.93 26.97
N PRO A 11 -17.60 17.67 27.46
CA PRO A 11 -18.03 18.91 26.83
C PRO A 11 -16.83 19.84 26.64
N LEU A 12 -16.79 20.51 25.49
CA LEU A 12 -15.72 21.44 25.12
C LEU A 12 -15.60 22.52 26.19
N LYS A 13 -14.45 22.60 26.88
CA LYS A 13 -14.20 23.56 27.97
C LYS A 13 -13.67 24.92 27.51
N GLY A 14 -13.54 25.13 26.20
CA GLY A 14 -13.01 26.36 25.61
C GLY A 14 -13.40 26.48 24.15
N THR A 15 -13.00 27.55 23.49
CA THR A 15 -13.20 27.73 22.04
C THR A 15 -12.44 26.65 21.27
N ASP A 16 -13.09 26.01 20.31
CA ASP A 16 -12.41 25.08 19.40
C ASP A 16 -11.42 25.87 18.53
N THR A 17 -10.15 25.51 18.61
CA THR A 17 -9.07 26.10 17.80
C THR A 17 -8.61 25.14 16.70
N SER A 18 -9.32 24.03 16.50
CA SER A 18 -9.04 23.09 15.43
C SER A 18 -9.30 23.75 14.08
N THR A 19 -8.50 23.42 13.07
CA THR A 19 -8.75 23.87 11.70
C THR A 19 -10.03 23.22 11.18
N GLU A 20 -10.96 24.02 10.70
CA GLU A 20 -12.18 23.54 10.05
C GLU A 20 -11.83 22.57 8.91
N ILE A 21 -12.65 21.52 8.74
CA ILE A 21 -12.36 20.46 7.75
C ILE A 21 -12.19 21.05 6.33
N GLY A 22 -12.97 22.08 6.00
CA GLY A 22 -12.88 22.79 4.71
C GLY A 22 -11.63 23.69 4.54
N GLU A 23 -10.92 23.99 5.63
CA GLU A 23 -9.71 24.80 5.64
C GLU A 23 -8.42 23.97 5.70
N LEU A 24 -8.55 22.64 5.86
CA LEU A 24 -7.43 21.71 5.81
C LEU A 24 -6.82 21.70 4.40
N LYS A 25 -5.69 22.39 4.25
CA LYS A 25 -4.88 22.33 3.04
C LYS A 25 -3.93 21.14 3.13
N LEU A 26 -4.31 20.06 2.46
CA LEU A 26 -3.38 18.96 2.21
C LEU A 26 -2.24 19.48 1.31
N PRO A 27 -0.98 19.03 1.53
CA PRO A 27 0.13 19.46 0.68
C PRO A 27 -0.13 19.01 -0.76
N CYS A 28 -0.53 19.95 -1.62
CA CYS A 28 -0.94 19.67 -3.00
C CYS A 28 0.22 19.32 -3.94
N ASN A 29 1.46 19.43 -3.48
CA ASN A 29 2.67 19.12 -4.23
C ASN A 29 3.59 18.25 -3.38
N PHE A 30 3.27 16.97 -3.25
CA PHE A 30 4.20 16.00 -2.68
C PHE A 30 5.36 15.77 -3.65
N THR A 31 6.45 16.47 -3.36
CA THR A 31 7.75 16.23 -3.97
C THR A 31 8.54 15.41 -2.99
N VAL A 32 8.91 14.18 -3.36
CA VAL A 32 9.82 13.40 -2.50
C VAL A 32 11.25 13.81 -2.83
N ASN A 33 12.00 14.10 -1.78
CA ASN A 33 13.43 14.26 -1.90
C ASN A 33 14.08 12.86 -1.81
N ILE A 34 14.53 12.36 -2.95
CA ILE A 34 15.26 11.11 -3.05
C ILE A 34 16.73 11.48 -3.26
N GLU A 35 17.53 11.34 -2.19
CA GLU A 35 18.99 11.61 -2.18
C GLU A 35 19.38 12.97 -2.78
N GLY A 36 18.65 14.02 -2.40
CA GLY A 36 18.89 15.39 -2.87
C GLY A 36 18.05 15.78 -4.10
N VAL A 37 17.42 14.82 -4.79
CA VAL A 37 16.60 15.07 -5.97
C VAL A 37 15.13 15.17 -5.60
N LYS A 38 14.54 16.34 -5.89
CA LYS A 38 13.12 16.62 -5.73
C LYS A 38 12.32 16.02 -6.89
N VAL A 39 11.59 14.93 -6.63
CA VAL A 39 10.77 14.22 -7.61
C VAL A 39 9.28 14.55 -7.42
N PRO A 40 8.62 15.20 -8.40
CA PRO A 40 7.16 15.37 -8.38
C PRO A 40 6.50 14.03 -8.73
N LEU A 41 5.65 13.52 -7.84
CA LEU A 41 5.12 12.16 -7.94
C LEU A 41 3.84 12.01 -8.76
N ASN A 42 3.34 13.10 -9.33
CA ASN A 42 2.07 13.12 -10.06
C ASN A 42 2.11 12.40 -11.43
N LYS A 43 3.25 11.81 -11.83
CA LYS A 43 3.38 10.94 -13.03
C LYS A 43 4.49 9.90 -12.85
N VAL A 44 4.16 8.61 -12.98
CA VAL A 44 5.14 7.49 -12.99
C VAL A 44 6.25 7.71 -14.03
N SER A 45 5.93 8.27 -15.20
CA SER A 45 6.91 8.59 -16.24
C SER A 45 7.87 9.70 -15.82
N ALA A 46 7.40 10.71 -15.09
CA ALA A 46 8.24 11.77 -14.54
C ALA A 46 9.17 11.24 -13.43
N ILE A 47 8.67 10.31 -12.61
CA ILE A 47 9.44 9.59 -11.59
C ILE A 47 10.58 8.80 -12.22
N ARG A 48 10.30 8.00 -13.26
CA ARG A 48 11.32 7.21 -13.99
C ARG A 48 12.40 8.10 -14.60
N VAL A 49 12.04 9.26 -15.16
CA VAL A 49 12.99 10.21 -15.75
C VAL A 49 13.78 10.98 -14.69
N ALA A 50 13.15 11.39 -13.59
CA ALA A 50 13.83 12.10 -12.51
C ALA A 50 14.83 11.20 -11.78
N LEU A 51 14.45 9.95 -11.52
CA LEU A 51 15.30 8.96 -10.84
C LEU A 51 16.42 8.41 -11.74
N SER A 52 16.18 8.26 -13.06
CA SER A 52 17.26 7.87 -13.99
C SER A 52 18.32 8.96 -14.16
N LYS A 53 17.93 10.23 -14.09
CA LYS A 53 18.87 11.37 -14.11
C LYS A 53 19.62 11.57 -12.79
N ALA A 54 19.05 11.12 -11.68
CA ALA A 54 19.63 11.28 -10.35
C ALA A 54 20.78 10.30 -10.05
N GLY A 55 21.10 9.36 -10.95
CA GLY A 55 22.14 8.36 -10.73
C GLY A 55 21.84 7.39 -9.58
N LEU A 56 20.57 7.33 -9.15
CA LEU A 56 20.14 6.57 -8.00
C LEU A 56 20.08 5.07 -8.35
N PRO A 57 20.51 4.18 -7.42
CA PRO A 57 20.44 2.75 -7.64
C PRO A 57 19.03 2.35 -8.09
N ARG A 58 19.00 1.60 -9.21
CA ARG A 58 17.81 1.30 -10.03
C ARG A 58 16.56 1.06 -9.18
N ILE A 59 15.51 1.85 -9.41
CA ILE A 59 14.16 1.52 -8.94
C ILE A 59 13.80 0.12 -9.42
N LYS A 60 13.42 -0.76 -8.51
CA LYS A 60 12.86 -2.06 -8.88
C LYS A 60 11.35 -1.91 -9.09
N ILE A 61 10.83 -2.52 -10.15
CA ILE A 61 9.39 -2.57 -10.41
C ILE A 61 8.96 -4.01 -10.21
N HIS A 62 8.03 -4.22 -9.27
CA HIS A 62 7.46 -5.52 -8.99
C HIS A 62 5.99 -5.53 -9.38
N LYS A 63 5.56 -6.62 -10.01
CA LYS A 63 4.16 -6.84 -10.33
C LYS A 63 3.59 -7.79 -9.31
N MET A 64 2.54 -7.35 -8.62
CA MET A 64 1.82 -8.14 -7.65
C MET A 64 0.40 -8.40 -8.16
N THR A 65 -0.19 -9.50 -7.76
CA THR A 65 -1.57 -9.83 -8.11
C THR A 65 -2.39 -10.12 -6.85
N LEU A 66 -3.64 -9.64 -6.85
CA LEU A 66 -4.64 -10.01 -5.87
C LEU A 66 -5.62 -10.96 -6.56
N GLU A 67 -5.72 -12.18 -6.05
CA GLU A 67 -6.42 -13.28 -6.71
C GLU A 67 -7.37 -13.97 -5.75
N GLU A 68 -8.48 -14.48 -6.28
CA GLU A 68 -9.44 -15.31 -5.55
C GLU A 68 -9.49 -16.68 -6.23
N THR A 69 -9.42 -17.73 -5.43
CA THR A 69 -9.51 -19.11 -5.87
C THR A 69 -10.89 -19.66 -5.58
N VAL A 70 -11.31 -20.66 -6.35
CA VAL A 70 -12.58 -21.36 -6.15
C VAL A 70 -12.34 -22.83 -5.91
N LYS A 71 -13.22 -23.45 -5.12
CA LYS A 71 -13.28 -24.90 -4.91
C LYS A 71 -14.66 -25.42 -5.25
N THR A 72 -14.78 -26.72 -5.46
CA THR A 72 -16.07 -27.38 -5.70
C THR A 72 -16.65 -27.87 -4.37
N ASP A 73 -17.90 -27.49 -4.08
CA ASP A 73 -18.63 -27.97 -2.89
C ASP A 73 -19.14 -29.42 -3.07
N SER A 74 -19.74 -30.00 -2.02
CA SER A 74 -20.30 -31.35 -2.06
C SER A 74 -21.46 -31.54 -3.04
N ASN A 75 -22.04 -30.45 -3.52
CA ASN A 75 -23.15 -30.44 -4.48
C ASN A 75 -22.65 -30.22 -5.93
N GLY A 76 -21.34 -30.03 -6.13
CA GLY A 76 -20.75 -29.78 -7.43
C GLY A 76 -20.71 -28.30 -7.85
N ASN A 77 -21.05 -27.36 -6.96
CA ASN A 77 -20.99 -25.93 -7.25
C ASN A 77 -19.58 -25.37 -7.00
N GLU A 78 -19.14 -24.43 -7.82
CA GLU A 78 -17.95 -23.63 -7.52
C GLU A 78 -18.29 -22.58 -6.45
N VAL A 79 -17.48 -22.55 -5.38
CA VAL A 79 -17.58 -21.61 -4.28
C VAL A 79 -16.21 -20.96 -4.01
N PRO A 80 -16.17 -19.72 -3.51
CA PRO A 80 -14.92 -19.10 -3.06
C PRO A 80 -14.15 -20.00 -2.10
N ASP A 81 -12.82 -20.07 -2.29
CA ASP A 81 -11.92 -20.82 -1.43
C ASP A 81 -11.00 -19.89 -0.66
N GLN A 82 -10.01 -19.30 -1.34
CA GLN A 82 -9.00 -18.45 -0.71
C GLN A 82 -8.78 -17.18 -1.51
N VAL A 83 -8.47 -16.09 -0.80
CA VAL A 83 -7.95 -14.87 -1.41
C VAL A 83 -6.46 -14.80 -1.15
N LEU A 84 -5.68 -14.60 -2.21
CA LEU A 84 -4.23 -14.79 -2.22
C LEU A 84 -3.50 -13.58 -2.80
N LEU A 85 -2.27 -13.41 -2.35
CA LEU A 85 -1.31 -12.45 -2.88
C LEU A 85 -0.30 -13.22 -3.74
N ASN A 86 -0.20 -12.86 -5.02
CA ASN A 86 0.62 -13.57 -6.02
C ASN A 86 0.28 -15.05 -6.20
N GLY A 87 -0.95 -15.45 -5.84
CA GLY A 87 -1.38 -16.85 -5.87
C GLY A 87 -0.68 -17.74 -4.83
N LEU A 88 -0.06 -17.14 -3.80
CA LEU A 88 0.70 -17.84 -2.77
C LEU A 88 0.06 -17.66 -1.39
N GLY A 89 0.11 -18.70 -0.56
CA GLY A 89 -0.31 -18.66 0.84
C GLY A 89 0.78 -18.09 1.77
N PHE A 90 0.40 -17.77 3.02
CA PHE A 90 1.31 -17.14 3.99
C PHE A 90 2.57 -17.97 4.31
N HIS A 91 2.42 -19.29 4.41
CA HIS A 91 3.51 -20.19 4.80
C HIS A 91 4.51 -20.52 3.69
N GLU A 92 4.24 -20.08 2.46
CA GLU A 92 5.17 -20.26 1.34
C GLU A 92 6.38 -19.31 1.44
N PRO A 93 7.55 -19.67 0.87
CA PRO A 93 8.76 -18.85 0.94
C PRO A 93 8.53 -17.40 0.51
N ALA A 94 9.14 -16.44 1.19
CA ALA A 94 9.01 -15.03 0.86
C ALA A 94 9.51 -14.72 -0.57
N THR A 95 8.70 -14.00 -1.32
CA THR A 95 9.02 -13.52 -2.67
C THR A 95 9.41 -12.05 -2.64
N GLU A 96 8.79 -11.26 -1.77
CA GLU A 96 9.09 -9.84 -1.58
C GLU A 96 10.30 -9.69 -0.65
N THR A 97 11.46 -9.48 -1.27
CA THR A 97 12.78 -9.48 -0.61
C THR A 97 13.61 -8.21 -0.92
N PRO A 98 13.10 -6.99 -0.65
CA PRO A 98 13.84 -5.77 -0.92
C PRO A 98 15.10 -5.65 -0.04
N CYS A 99 16.15 -5.03 -0.56
CA CYS A 99 17.33 -4.68 0.23
C CYS A 99 17.11 -3.35 0.97
N LEU A 100 17.80 -3.14 2.08
CA LEU A 100 17.81 -1.86 2.78
C LEU A 100 18.27 -0.74 1.84
N ASN A 101 17.50 0.34 1.86
CA ASN A 101 17.55 1.53 1.02
C ASN A 101 17.06 1.36 -0.42
N ASP A 102 16.58 0.18 -0.82
CA ASP A 102 15.92 0.01 -2.11
C ASP A 102 14.72 0.93 -2.24
N ILE A 103 14.53 1.43 -3.45
CA ILE A 103 13.33 2.14 -3.86
C ILE A 103 12.59 1.20 -4.81
N GLU A 104 11.35 0.92 -4.49
CA GLU A 104 10.53 0.01 -5.28
C GLU A 104 9.21 0.65 -5.67
N ILE A 105 8.75 0.30 -6.87
CA ILE A 105 7.38 0.50 -7.31
C ILE A 105 6.70 -0.85 -7.32
N TRP A 106 5.59 -0.96 -6.61
CA TRP A 106 4.73 -2.14 -6.69
C TRP A 106 3.52 -1.80 -7.56
N GLU A 107 3.33 -2.58 -8.62
CA GLU A 107 2.15 -2.55 -9.48
C GLU A 107 1.20 -3.65 -8.99
N ILE A 108 0.21 -3.28 -8.20
CA ILE A 108 -0.72 -4.21 -7.56
C ILE A 108 -1.95 -4.34 -8.46
N ASP A 109 -2.07 -5.48 -9.13
CA ASP A 109 -3.16 -5.80 -10.04
C ASP A 109 -4.27 -6.54 -9.30
N ASN A 110 -5.40 -5.87 -9.06
CA ASN A 110 -6.53 -6.51 -8.42
C ASN A 110 -7.39 -7.23 -9.47
N LYS A 111 -7.30 -8.56 -9.50
CA LYS A 111 -8.08 -9.38 -10.43
C LYS A 111 -9.45 -9.79 -9.88
N THR A 112 -9.73 -9.50 -8.62
CA THR A 112 -10.97 -9.89 -7.93
C THR A 112 -12.10 -8.88 -8.19
N GLU A 113 -13.31 -9.18 -7.69
CA GLU A 113 -14.46 -8.27 -7.72
C GLU A 113 -14.54 -7.35 -6.48
N ASP A 114 -13.71 -7.60 -5.46
CA ASP A 114 -13.71 -6.85 -4.20
C ASP A 114 -12.63 -5.79 -4.15
N VAL A 115 -12.85 -4.77 -3.31
CA VAL A 115 -11.81 -3.82 -2.95
C VAL A 115 -10.96 -4.40 -1.82
N HIS A 116 -9.64 -4.37 -2.00
CA HIS A 116 -8.70 -4.85 -0.99
C HIS A 116 -7.87 -3.70 -0.42
N PRO A 117 -7.98 -3.37 0.87
CA PRO A 117 -7.08 -2.43 1.52
C PRO A 117 -5.73 -3.10 1.80
N ILE A 118 -4.74 -2.92 0.92
CA ILE A 118 -3.41 -3.51 1.08
C ILE A 118 -2.56 -2.67 2.03
N HIS A 119 -2.11 -3.28 3.12
CA HIS A 119 -1.23 -2.73 4.13
C HIS A 119 0.19 -3.32 4.03
N LEU A 120 1.21 -2.47 4.15
CA LEU A 120 2.61 -2.88 4.24
C LEU A 120 3.17 -2.46 5.61
N HIS A 121 3.79 -3.39 6.31
CA HIS A 121 4.58 -3.07 7.49
C HIS A 121 5.89 -2.35 7.11
N LEU A 122 6.55 -1.73 8.11
CA LEU A 122 7.81 -0.97 8.04
C LEU A 122 7.76 0.35 7.26
N VAL A 123 7.19 0.37 6.07
CA VAL A 123 7.31 1.49 5.13
C VAL A 123 6.03 2.31 5.05
N GLN A 124 6.20 3.60 4.77
CA GLN A 124 5.16 4.40 4.15
C GLN A 124 5.47 4.54 2.66
N PHE A 125 4.42 4.69 1.87
CA PHE A 125 4.47 4.79 0.42
C PHE A 125 3.58 5.92 -0.09
N LEU A 126 3.77 6.26 -1.36
CA LEU A 126 2.94 7.21 -2.08
C LEU A 126 2.22 6.49 -3.21
N ILE A 127 0.96 6.84 -3.42
CA ILE A 127 0.13 6.30 -4.48
C ILE A 127 0.41 7.12 -5.74
N LEU A 128 0.85 6.46 -6.80
CA LEU A 128 1.23 7.10 -8.06
C LEU A 128 0.03 7.29 -8.98
N ASP A 129 -0.75 6.24 -9.15
CA ASP A 129 -1.94 6.20 -9.98
C ASP A 129 -2.83 4.99 -9.67
N ARG A 130 -4.06 5.06 -10.16
CA ARG A 130 -4.96 3.91 -10.31
C ARG A 130 -5.38 3.81 -11.76
N ALA A 131 -5.41 2.58 -12.30
CA ALA A 131 -5.73 2.32 -13.70
C ALA A 131 -4.87 3.14 -14.69
N GLY A 132 -3.64 3.52 -14.31
CA GLY A 132 -2.78 4.37 -15.15
C GLY A 132 -3.09 5.86 -15.12
N ILE A 133 -4.04 6.31 -14.29
CA ILE A 133 -4.52 7.69 -14.25
C ILE A 133 -4.24 8.28 -12.86
N ALA A 134 -3.31 9.24 -12.79
CA ALA A 134 -2.96 9.91 -11.52
C ALA A 134 -4.12 10.71 -10.92
N ALA A 135 -5.04 11.22 -11.75
CA ALA A 135 -6.23 11.94 -11.29
C ALA A 135 -7.25 11.04 -10.57
N ASN A 136 -7.10 9.71 -10.63
CA ASN A 136 -7.91 8.75 -9.87
C ASN A 136 -7.39 8.54 -8.44
N VAL A 137 -6.33 9.26 -8.03
CA VAL A 137 -5.87 9.32 -6.65
C VAL A 137 -6.57 10.46 -5.96
N ASP A 138 -7.32 10.16 -4.90
CA ASP A 138 -8.09 11.18 -4.18
C ASP A 138 -7.15 12.18 -3.50
N ALA A 139 -7.64 13.40 -3.30
CA ALA A 139 -6.83 14.47 -2.70
C ALA A 139 -6.27 14.08 -1.32
N ASN A 140 -7.02 13.32 -0.51
CA ASN A 140 -6.60 12.81 0.80
C ASN A 140 -5.55 11.67 0.74
N GLU A 141 -5.29 11.14 -0.44
CA GLU A 141 -4.30 10.08 -0.71
C GLU A 141 -3.02 10.60 -1.35
N ALA A 142 -2.92 11.92 -1.59
CA ALA A 142 -1.74 12.54 -2.19
C ALA A 142 -0.50 12.59 -1.26
N GLY A 143 -0.65 12.23 0.01
CA GLY A 143 0.43 12.14 0.99
C GLY A 143 0.82 10.70 1.32
N TRP A 144 1.79 10.54 2.23
CA TRP A 144 2.27 9.23 2.67
C TRP A 144 1.13 8.37 3.26
N LYS A 145 1.12 7.10 2.89
CA LYS A 145 0.17 6.07 3.32
C LYS A 145 0.95 4.83 3.74
N ASP A 146 0.34 3.98 4.54
CA ASP A 146 0.81 2.62 4.83
C ASP A 146 -0.21 1.57 4.36
N THR A 147 -1.41 2.04 3.98
CA THR A 147 -2.54 1.23 3.53
C THR A 147 -3.15 1.88 2.30
N VAL A 148 -3.44 1.10 1.26
CA VAL A 148 -4.02 1.58 0.00
C VAL A 148 -5.19 0.71 -0.43
N ARG A 149 -6.29 1.35 -0.84
CA ARG A 149 -7.37 0.64 -1.55
C ARG A 149 -6.92 0.25 -2.96
N CYS A 150 -6.98 -1.04 -3.24
CA CYS A 150 -6.86 -1.60 -4.57
C CYS A 150 -8.28 -1.93 -5.07
N ASN A 151 -8.82 -1.06 -5.92
CA ASN A 151 -10.17 -1.23 -6.46
C ASN A 151 -10.27 -2.47 -7.36
N PRO A 152 -11.47 -3.06 -7.52
CA PRO A 152 -11.69 -4.19 -8.42
C PRO A 152 -11.23 -3.89 -9.85
N LYS A 153 -10.59 -4.87 -10.50
CA LYS A 153 -10.19 -4.83 -11.92
C LYS A 153 -9.30 -3.64 -12.32
N GLU A 154 -8.59 -3.07 -11.36
CA GLU A 154 -7.66 -1.96 -11.56
C GLU A 154 -6.27 -2.31 -11.05
N THR A 155 -5.25 -1.80 -11.75
CA THR A 155 -3.89 -1.77 -11.21
C THR A 155 -3.69 -0.51 -10.38
N THR A 156 -3.28 -0.66 -9.12
CA THR A 156 -2.84 0.44 -8.26
C THR A 156 -1.33 0.45 -8.16
N ARG A 157 -0.68 1.60 -8.41
CA ARG A 157 0.78 1.72 -8.33
C ARG A 157 1.20 2.52 -7.12
N ILE A 158 2.10 1.97 -6.31
CA ILE A 158 2.69 2.64 -5.15
C ILE A 158 4.22 2.70 -5.26
N ILE A 159 4.83 3.75 -4.73
CA ILE A 159 6.29 3.88 -4.59
C ILE A 159 6.68 3.98 -3.12
N MET A 160 7.73 3.25 -2.75
CA MET A 160 8.25 3.23 -1.39
C MET A 160 9.77 3.15 -1.37
N ARG A 161 10.36 3.52 -0.23
CA ARG A 161 11.78 3.30 0.05
C ARG A 161 11.89 2.46 1.32
N PHE A 162 12.58 1.33 1.25
CA PHE A 162 12.80 0.44 2.40
C PHE A 162 13.95 0.96 3.26
N THR A 163 13.68 1.89 4.18
CA THR A 163 14.70 2.44 5.10
C THR A 163 14.42 2.07 6.55
N GLY A 164 15.39 2.36 7.42
CA GLY A 164 15.26 2.19 8.87
C GLY A 164 15.81 0.84 9.33
N TYR A 165 15.09 -0.25 9.07
CA TYR A 165 15.37 -1.56 9.66
C TYR A 165 15.35 -2.69 8.63
N THR A 166 16.25 -3.65 8.79
CA THR A 166 16.17 -4.97 8.15
C THR A 166 15.39 -5.93 9.04
N GLY A 167 14.81 -6.98 8.47
CA GLY A 167 14.06 -7.97 9.24
C GLY A 167 12.92 -8.62 8.47
N LYS A 168 12.11 -9.38 9.23
CA LYS A 168 10.89 -10.02 8.74
C LYS A 168 9.69 -9.16 9.10
N PHE A 169 8.94 -8.79 8.10
CA PHE A 169 7.71 -8.01 8.15
C PHE A 169 6.62 -8.74 7.36
N VAL A 170 5.47 -8.11 7.18
CA VAL A 170 4.38 -8.64 6.36
C VAL A 170 3.78 -7.55 5.48
N TRP A 171 3.12 -7.99 4.42
CA TRP A 171 2.17 -7.18 3.67
C TRP A 171 0.92 -8.02 3.44
N HIS A 172 -0.25 -7.39 3.56
CA HIS A 172 -1.51 -8.12 3.58
C HIS A 172 -2.70 -7.25 3.19
N CYS A 173 -3.80 -7.88 2.83
CA CYS A 173 -5.10 -7.23 2.86
C CYS A 173 -5.50 -7.00 4.33
N HIS A 174 -6.01 -5.81 4.63
CA HIS A 174 -6.44 -5.41 5.96
C HIS A 174 -7.96 -5.60 6.20
N MET A 175 -8.60 -6.40 5.34
CA MET A 175 -9.88 -7.03 5.66
C MET A 175 -9.54 -8.32 6.40
N LEU A 176 -9.87 -8.40 7.69
CA LEU A 176 -9.37 -9.46 8.58
C LEU A 176 -9.77 -10.85 8.08
N GLU A 177 -10.98 -10.97 7.53
CA GLU A 177 -11.48 -12.21 6.94
C GLU A 177 -10.63 -12.67 5.74
N HIS A 178 -10.12 -11.72 4.95
CA HIS A 178 -9.20 -12.03 3.85
C HIS A 178 -7.79 -12.29 4.37
N GLU A 179 -7.31 -11.50 5.34
CA GLU A 179 -6.00 -11.65 5.99
C GLU A 179 -5.80 -13.06 6.55
N ASP A 180 -6.76 -13.53 7.34
CA ASP A 180 -6.71 -14.83 8.01
C ASP A 180 -6.92 -16.01 7.03
N HIS A 181 -7.37 -15.77 5.79
CA HIS A 181 -7.73 -16.82 4.83
C HIS A 181 -7.51 -16.47 3.33
N GLU A 182 -6.30 -16.18 2.85
CA GLU A 182 -4.95 -16.23 3.45
C GLU A 182 -4.10 -15.09 2.85
N MET A 183 -4.71 -13.91 2.75
CA MET A 183 -4.24 -12.78 1.94
C MET A 183 -3.15 -11.97 2.64
N MET A 184 -2.16 -12.67 3.20
CA MET A 184 -0.99 -12.15 3.89
C MET A 184 0.26 -12.88 3.40
N ARG A 185 1.35 -12.12 3.18
CA ARG A 185 2.63 -12.66 2.74
C ARG A 185 3.79 -12.11 3.57
N PRO A 186 4.84 -12.92 3.80
CA PRO A 186 6.06 -12.45 4.44
C PRO A 186 6.82 -11.48 3.53
N LEU A 187 7.27 -10.38 4.11
CA LEU A 187 8.14 -9.37 3.51
C LEU A 187 9.49 -9.43 4.22
N ILE A 188 10.59 -9.72 3.51
CA ILE A 188 11.92 -9.82 4.12
C ILE A 188 12.79 -8.65 3.63
N VAL A 189 13.13 -7.73 4.52
CA VAL A 189 14.03 -6.62 4.19
C VAL A 189 15.46 -7.01 4.57
N GLY A 190 16.32 -7.14 3.56
CA GLY A 190 17.71 -7.64 3.66
C GLY A 190 18.78 -6.57 3.82
#